data_AF-A0AAD4Q741-F1
#
_entry.id   AF-A0AAD4Q741-F1
#
_cell.length_a   1.000
_cell.length_b   1.000
_cell.length_c   1.000
_cell.angle_alpha   90.00
_cell.angle_beta   90.00
_cell.angle_gamma   90.00
#
_symmetry.space_group_name_H-M   'P 1'
#
loop_
_entity.id
_entity.type
_entity.pdbx_description
1 polymer ?
#
loop_
_entity_poly.entity_id
_entity_poly.type
_entity_poly.pdbx_seq_one_letter_code
_entity_poly.pdbx_strand_id
1 'polypeptide(L)'
;MAISFSLSEVVALALESFCYGIYFALLGSSIKVLFNKRKSISGAMSLLGLVGVFGVLITWHVVTDAVRIVYAFKDSQIAVGGDLYFANVASALSLIKTSLYLVITVLFDAFILYRCWLIWDRSLVVIALPFLIFLADIGTGVAAVQGLSGLAKGDSVFIQKQEKITKSFFSSTVAVNGLCSLLIAYRVWVRQNPVRDSRKAFGLSREAAILVESAALYFVTLICLISTYTRQSNVFNVFLDVVSFMQFLPIGRSMVTG
;
A
#
# COMPACT_ATOMS: atom_id res chain seq x y z
N MET A 1 6.04 -19.12 21.85
CA MET A 1 5.43 -20.08 20.90
C MET A 1 5.37 -19.37 19.56
N ALA A 2 6.27 -19.69 18.63
CA ALA A 2 6.32 -19.01 17.34
C ALA A 2 5.15 -19.48 16.47
N ILE A 3 4.44 -18.53 15.85
CA ILE A 3 3.39 -18.83 14.88
C ILE A 3 4.03 -19.51 13.66
N SER A 4 3.48 -20.64 13.21
CA SER A 4 3.93 -21.30 11.98
C SER A 4 3.66 -20.42 10.76
N PHE A 5 4.47 -20.57 9.70
CA PHE A 5 4.37 -19.72 8.51
C PHE A 5 2.98 -19.87 7.87
N SER A 6 2.49 -21.10 7.76
CA SER A 6 1.17 -21.40 7.20
C SER A 6 0.03 -20.75 7.99
N LEU A 7 0.12 -20.73 9.32
CA LEU A 7 -0.90 -20.08 10.16
C LEU A 7 -0.87 -18.56 10.01
N SER A 8 0.32 -17.97 9.87
CA SER A 8 0.45 -16.53 9.61
C SER A 8 -0.19 -16.12 8.28
N GLU A 9 -0.01 -16.89 7.21
CA GLU A 9 -0.61 -16.63 5.90
C GLU A 9 -2.14 -16.75 5.93
N VAL A 10 -2.69 -17.76 6.62
CA VAL A 10 -4.15 -17.91 6.73
C VAL A 10 -4.79 -16.75 7.50
N VAL A 11 -4.16 -16.33 8.61
CA VAL A 11 -4.61 -15.16 9.38
C VAL A 11 -4.49 -13.89 8.54
N ALA A 12 -3.41 -13.74 7.78
CA ALA A 12 -3.21 -12.61 6.90
C ALA A 12 -4.27 -12.53 5.81
N LEU A 13 -4.55 -13.63 5.10
CA LEU A 13 -5.62 -13.69 4.09
C LEU A 13 -7.01 -13.38 4.67
N ALA A 14 -7.30 -13.84 5.88
CA ALA A 14 -8.58 -13.56 6.54
C ALA A 14 -8.75 -12.06 6.82
N LEU A 15 -7.71 -11.42 7.35
CA LEU A 15 -7.69 -9.98 7.59
C LEU A 15 -7.75 -9.20 6.27
N GLU A 16 -7.00 -9.63 5.26
CA GLU A 16 -6.99 -9.04 3.93
C GLU A 16 -8.37 -9.13 3.26
N SER A 17 -9.06 -10.26 3.37
CA SER A 17 -10.40 -10.46 2.82
C SER A 17 -11.43 -9.54 3.49
N PHE A 18 -11.35 -9.37 4.81
CA PHE A 18 -12.21 -8.43 5.54
C PHE A 18 -11.97 -6.98 5.08
N CYS A 19 -10.70 -6.61 4.98
CA CYS A 19 -10.23 -5.33 4.49
C CYS A 19 -10.67 -5.03 3.04
N TYR A 20 -10.57 -6.04 2.17
CA TYR A 20 -11.03 -6.00 0.78
C TYR A 20 -12.53 -5.73 0.68
N GLY A 21 -13.33 -6.33 1.57
CA GLY A 21 -14.78 -6.05 1.66
C GLY A 21 -15.08 -4.58 1.96
N ILE A 22 -14.33 -3.96 2.88
CA ILE A 22 -14.46 -2.53 3.20
C ILE A 22 -14.09 -1.68 1.98
N TYR A 23 -12.99 -2.02 1.30
CA TYR A 23 -12.57 -1.32 0.08
C TYR A 23 -13.65 -1.38 -1.01
N PHE A 24 -14.25 -2.55 -1.24
CA PHE A 24 -15.30 -2.72 -2.23
C PHE A 24 -16.55 -1.88 -1.91
N ALA A 25 -16.93 -1.78 -0.63
CA ALA A 25 -18.02 -0.91 -0.19
C ALA A 25 -17.73 0.59 -0.42
N LEU A 26 -16.50 1.03 -0.17
CA LEU A 26 -16.05 2.40 -0.44
C LEU A 26 -16.01 2.70 -1.95
N LEU A 27 -15.56 1.75 -2.76
CA LEU A 27 -15.55 1.85 -4.21
C LEU A 27 -16.98 1.97 -4.76
N GLY A 28 -17.91 1.14 -4.29
CA GLY A 28 -19.33 1.24 -4.66
C GLY A 28 -19.96 2.58 -4.26
N SER A 29 -19.61 3.12 -3.09
CA SER A 29 -20.07 4.43 -2.64
C SER A 29 -19.50 5.58 -3.49
N SER A 30 -18.21 5.50 -3.83
CA SER A 30 -17.51 6.48 -4.67
C SER A 30 -18.10 6.54 -6.08
N ILE A 31 -18.39 5.37 -6.66
CA ILE A 31 -19.05 5.25 -7.97
C ILE A 31 -20.44 5.91 -7.93
N LYS A 32 -21.26 5.64 -6.91
CA LYS A 32 -22.59 6.25 -6.75
C LYS A 32 -22.54 7.77 -6.69
N VAL A 33 -21.62 8.33 -5.90
CA VAL A 33 -21.44 9.80 -5.76
C VAL A 33 -21.03 10.42 -7.10
N LEU A 34 -20.13 9.76 -7.82
CA LEU A 34 -19.62 10.26 -9.08
C LEU A 34 -20.66 10.24 -10.20
N PHE A 35 -21.49 9.21 -10.27
CA PHE A 35 -22.63 9.16 -11.21
C PHE A 35 -23.67 10.26 -10.90
N ASN A 36 -23.84 10.63 -9.63
CA ASN A 36 -24.76 11.71 -9.23
C ASN A 36 -24.19 13.11 -9.50
N LYS A 37 -22.87 13.31 -9.45
CA LYS A 37 -22.22 14.60 -9.73
C LYS A 37 -21.91 14.79 -11.23
N ARG A 38 -22.95 15.04 -12.04
CA ARG A 38 -22.87 15.29 -13.51
C ARG A 38 -22.05 16.50 -13.99
N LYS A 39 -21.34 17.26 -13.14
CA LYS A 39 -20.84 18.61 -13.48
C LYS A 39 -19.43 18.72 -14.07
N SER A 40 -18.61 17.66 -14.11
CA SER A 40 -17.34 17.68 -14.85
C SER A 40 -16.94 16.28 -15.32
N ILE A 41 -17.43 15.91 -16.50
CA ILE A 41 -17.33 14.55 -17.06
C ILE A 41 -15.87 14.12 -17.29
N SER A 42 -14.98 15.04 -17.65
CA SER A 42 -13.57 14.72 -17.97
C SER A 42 -12.73 14.36 -16.73
N GLY A 43 -12.83 15.13 -15.64
CA GLY A 43 -12.09 14.86 -14.41
C GLY A 43 -12.65 13.65 -13.64
N ALA A 44 -13.97 13.49 -13.66
CA ALA A 44 -14.66 12.34 -13.07
C ALA A 44 -14.24 11.02 -13.73
N MET A 45 -14.16 10.99 -15.06
CA MET A 45 -13.82 9.76 -15.80
C MET A 45 -12.36 9.32 -15.58
N SER A 46 -11.42 10.27 -15.46
CA SER A 46 -10.03 9.95 -15.11
C SER A 46 -9.89 9.36 -13.70
N LEU A 47 -10.67 9.85 -12.73
CA LEU A 47 -10.69 9.31 -11.37
C LEU A 47 -11.34 7.92 -11.33
N LEU A 48 -12.43 7.71 -12.07
CA LEU A 48 -13.08 6.40 -12.21
C LEU A 48 -12.13 5.35 -12.80
N GLY A 49 -11.40 5.70 -13.87
CA GLY A 49 -10.41 4.82 -14.48
C GLY A 49 -9.32 4.42 -13.49
N LEU A 50 -8.80 5.38 -12.74
CA LEU A 50 -7.79 5.12 -11.72
C LEU A 50 -8.30 4.18 -10.60
N VAL A 51 -9.54 4.39 -10.14
CA VAL A 51 -10.19 3.52 -9.14
C VAL A 51 -10.41 2.11 -9.67
N GLY A 52 -10.80 1.99 -10.93
CA GLY A 52 -10.93 0.70 -11.60
C GLY A 52 -9.59 -0.04 -11.66
N VAL A 53 -8.51 0.65 -12.03
CA VAL A 53 -7.15 0.08 -12.05
C VAL A 53 -6.73 -0.41 -10.67
N PHE A 54 -6.90 0.41 -9.62
CA PHE A 54 -6.61 -0.02 -8.25
C PHE A 54 -7.48 -1.21 -7.84
N GLY A 55 -8.77 -1.20 -8.17
CA GLY A 55 -9.68 -2.31 -7.87
C GLY A 55 -9.25 -3.64 -8.51
N VAL A 56 -8.81 -3.61 -9.77
CA VAL A 56 -8.29 -4.78 -10.49
C VAL A 56 -6.99 -5.29 -9.88
N LEU A 57 -6.07 -4.39 -9.53
CA LEU A 57 -4.80 -4.79 -8.93
C LEU A 57 -5.00 -5.41 -7.54
N ILE A 58 -5.91 -4.87 -6.74
CA ILE A 58 -6.23 -5.39 -5.42
C ILE A 58 -6.90 -6.76 -5.52
N THR A 59 -7.85 -6.93 -6.45
CA THR A 59 -8.46 -8.24 -6.70
C THR A 59 -7.41 -9.26 -7.11
N TRP A 60 -6.48 -8.86 -7.98
CA TRP A 60 -5.37 -9.74 -8.36
C TRP A 60 -4.54 -10.16 -7.15
N HIS A 61 -4.18 -9.22 -6.27
CA HIS A 61 -3.40 -9.50 -5.06
C HIS A 61 -4.10 -10.54 -4.16
N VAL A 62 -5.34 -10.28 -3.77
CA VAL A 62 -6.14 -11.19 -2.91
C VAL A 62 -6.31 -12.57 -3.55
N VAL A 63 -6.55 -12.62 -4.87
CA VAL A 63 -6.69 -13.89 -5.60
C VAL A 63 -5.37 -14.66 -5.61
N THR A 64 -4.24 -13.98 -5.78
CA THR A 64 -2.92 -14.61 -5.75
C THR A 64 -2.64 -15.23 -4.39
N ASP A 65 -2.99 -14.53 -3.31
CA ASP A 65 -2.82 -15.01 -1.93
C ASP A 65 -3.73 -16.21 -1.64
N ALA A 66 -4.99 -16.15 -2.06
CA ALA A 66 -5.92 -17.26 -1.95
C ALA A 66 -5.44 -18.50 -2.73
N VAL A 67 -4.98 -18.33 -3.97
CA VAL A 67 -4.45 -19.42 -4.81
C VAL A 67 -3.20 -20.03 -4.18
N ARG A 68 -2.30 -19.21 -3.64
CA ARG A 68 -1.08 -19.69 -2.98
C ARG A 68 -1.38 -20.56 -1.75
N ILE A 69 -2.36 -20.15 -0.93
CA ILE A 69 -2.83 -20.94 0.20
C ILE A 69 -3.45 -22.26 -0.28
N VAL A 70 -4.32 -22.23 -1.29
CA VAL A 70 -4.93 -23.46 -1.84
C VAL A 70 -3.87 -24.43 -2.35
N TYR A 71 -2.85 -23.97 -3.08
CA TYR A 71 -1.75 -24.83 -3.53
C TYR A 71 -0.92 -25.37 -2.37
N ALA A 72 -0.61 -24.53 -1.38
CA ALA A 72 0.12 -24.95 -0.19
C ALA A 72 -0.59 -26.10 0.55
N PHE A 73 -1.91 -26.00 0.75
CA PHE A 73 -2.69 -27.03 1.44
C PHE A 73 -3.07 -28.23 0.56
N LYS A 74 -3.13 -28.07 -0.77
CA LYS A 74 -3.45 -29.15 -1.71
C LYS A 74 -2.28 -30.13 -1.88
N ASP A 75 -1.06 -29.62 -1.96
CA ASP A 75 0.15 -30.43 -2.17
C ASP A 75 0.67 -31.05 -0.87
N SER A 76 0.32 -30.47 0.28
CA SER A 76 0.70 -31.00 1.59
C SER A 76 -0.46 -31.73 2.29
N GLN A 77 -0.43 -33.06 2.33
CA GLN A 77 -1.39 -33.83 3.14
C GLN A 77 -1.20 -33.63 4.68
N ILE A 78 -0.19 -32.85 5.10
CA ILE A 78 0.15 -32.57 6.51
C ILE A 78 0.60 -31.10 6.63
N ALA A 79 0.21 -30.40 7.70
CA ALA A 79 0.58 -29.00 7.97
C ALA A 79 2.10 -28.68 7.89
N VAL A 80 2.96 -29.69 8.06
CA VAL A 80 4.42 -29.58 7.90
C VAL A 80 4.84 -29.33 6.45
N GLY A 81 4.08 -29.84 5.47
CA GLY A 81 4.38 -29.63 4.04
C GLY A 81 4.02 -28.22 3.55
N GLY A 82 3.02 -27.58 4.16
CA GLY A 82 2.67 -26.18 3.88
C GLY A 82 3.82 -25.24 4.23
N ASP A 83 4.41 -25.39 5.41
CA ASP A 83 5.57 -24.60 5.84
C ASP A 83 6.79 -24.81 4.93
N LEU A 84 7.00 -26.04 4.40
CA LEU A 84 8.05 -26.34 3.43
C LEU A 84 7.80 -25.71 2.05
N TYR A 85 6.54 -25.67 1.60
CA TYR A 85 6.15 -24.98 0.37
C TYR A 85 6.41 -23.47 0.47
N PHE A 86 6.06 -22.89 1.62
CA PHE A 86 6.26 -21.48 1.90
C PHE A 86 7.73 -21.10 2.16
N ALA A 87 8.56 -22.04 2.61
CA ALA A 87 10.01 -21.85 2.73
C ALA A 87 10.69 -21.63 1.36
N ASN A 88 10.04 -21.99 0.25
CA ASN A 88 10.53 -21.69 -1.09
C ASN A 88 10.10 -20.29 -1.54
N VAL A 89 10.81 -19.29 -1.01
CA VAL A 89 10.59 -17.86 -1.30
C VAL A 89 10.96 -17.46 -2.73
N ALA A 90 11.74 -18.28 -3.43
CA ALA A 90 12.03 -18.15 -4.86
C ALA A 90 10.97 -18.82 -5.77
N SER A 91 9.88 -19.35 -5.20
CA SER A 91 8.78 -19.89 -6.00
C SER A 91 8.13 -18.80 -6.87
N ALA A 92 7.71 -19.16 -8.09
CA ALA A 92 7.08 -18.23 -9.02
C ALA A 92 5.89 -17.49 -8.40
N LEU A 93 5.08 -18.17 -7.58
CA LEU A 93 3.95 -17.56 -6.89
C LEU A 93 4.36 -16.54 -5.82
N SER A 94 5.45 -16.79 -5.08
CA SER A 94 5.98 -15.84 -4.10
C SER A 94 6.54 -14.59 -4.79
N LEU A 95 7.25 -14.77 -5.91
CA LEU A 95 7.75 -13.66 -6.73
C LEU A 95 6.62 -12.84 -7.35
N ILE A 96 5.55 -13.49 -7.81
CA ILE A 96 4.36 -12.81 -8.32
C ILE A 96 3.68 -11.99 -7.21
N LYS A 97 3.48 -12.56 -6.01
CA LYS A 97 2.93 -11.83 -4.85
C LYS A 97 3.76 -10.58 -4.55
N THR A 98 5.08 -10.73 -4.36
CA THR A 98 5.96 -9.60 -4.03
C THR A 98 6.00 -8.56 -5.15
N SER A 99 6.01 -8.98 -6.42
CA SER A 99 6.01 -8.05 -7.55
C SER A 99 4.70 -7.26 -7.65
N LEU A 100 3.56 -7.92 -7.43
CA LEU A 100 2.26 -7.26 -7.40
C LEU A 100 2.17 -6.26 -6.25
N TYR A 101 2.63 -6.64 -5.07
CA TYR A 101 2.71 -5.75 -3.91
C TYR A 101 3.51 -4.49 -4.25
N LEU A 102 4.69 -4.63 -4.85
CA LEU A 102 5.50 -3.47 -5.27
C LEU A 102 4.81 -2.59 -6.30
N VAL A 103 4.19 -3.18 -7.33
CA VAL A 103 3.47 -2.41 -8.35
C VAL A 103 2.34 -1.61 -7.72
N ILE A 104 1.60 -2.22 -6.79
CA ILE A 104 0.56 -1.55 -6.02
C ILE A 104 1.18 -0.39 -5.24
N THR A 105 2.16 -0.64 -4.38
CA THR A 105 2.80 0.39 -3.54
C THR A 105 3.33 1.57 -4.36
N VAL A 106 4.01 1.31 -5.48
CA VAL A 106 4.54 2.37 -6.37
C VAL A 106 3.40 3.21 -6.97
N LEU A 107 2.30 2.59 -7.39
CA LEU A 107 1.14 3.32 -7.92
C LEU A 107 0.45 4.17 -6.85
N PHE A 108 0.41 3.70 -5.59
CA PHE A 108 -0.11 4.47 -4.46
C PHE A 108 0.76 5.69 -4.16
N ASP A 109 2.06 5.49 -4.08
CA ASP A 109 3.02 6.56 -3.81
C ASP A 109 2.99 7.61 -4.93
N ALA A 110 2.91 7.17 -6.19
CA ALA A 110 2.74 8.05 -7.34
C ALA A 110 1.44 8.87 -7.25
N PHE A 111 0.34 8.24 -6.80
CA PHE A 111 -0.94 8.93 -6.65
C PHE A 111 -0.90 10.01 -5.56
N ILE A 112 -0.30 9.71 -4.41
CA ILE A 112 -0.15 10.67 -3.31
C ILE A 112 0.76 11.83 -3.73
N LEU A 113 1.85 11.54 -4.46
CA LEU A 113 2.74 12.54 -5.02
C LEU A 113 2.01 13.43 -6.05
N TYR A 114 1.20 12.85 -6.93
CA TYR A 114 0.36 13.58 -7.89
C TYR A 114 -0.62 14.53 -7.18
N ARG A 115 -1.27 14.07 -6.09
CA ARG A 115 -2.15 14.92 -5.28
C ARG A 115 -1.40 16.06 -4.60
N CYS A 116 -0.23 15.78 -4.05
CA CYS A 116 0.63 16.81 -3.47
C CYS A 116 0.98 17.88 -4.55
N TRP A 117 1.22 17.46 -5.79
CA TRP A 117 1.49 18.37 -6.91
C TRP A 117 0.34 19.27 -7.29
N LEU A 118 -0.88 18.73 -7.32
CA LEU A 118 -2.07 19.54 -7.55
C LEU A 118 -2.32 20.55 -6.41
N ILE A 119 -2.14 20.15 -5.15
CA ILE A 119 -2.37 21.01 -3.97
C ILE A 119 -1.36 22.17 -3.88
N TRP A 120 -0.14 21.93 -4.34
CA TRP A 120 0.92 22.95 -4.44
C TRP A 120 0.88 23.78 -5.72
N ASP A 121 -0.23 23.78 -6.44
CA ASP A 121 -0.44 24.57 -7.67
C ASP A 121 0.64 24.28 -8.72
N ARG A 122 0.99 23.00 -8.86
CA ARG A 122 1.99 22.47 -9.80
C ARG A 122 3.44 22.93 -9.57
N SER A 123 3.77 23.43 -8.37
CA SER A 123 5.15 23.79 -8.02
C SER A 123 6.08 22.57 -7.98
N LEU A 124 7.03 22.50 -8.91
CA LEU A 124 8.01 21.41 -9.00
C LEU A 124 9.08 21.47 -7.90
N VAL A 125 9.37 22.66 -7.36
CA VAL A 125 10.43 22.86 -6.36
C VAL A 125 10.15 22.08 -5.07
N VAL A 126 8.88 22.09 -4.63
CA VAL A 126 8.46 21.43 -3.39
C VAL A 126 8.41 19.92 -3.53
N ILE A 127 8.27 19.42 -4.76
CA ILE A 127 8.06 18.00 -5.05
C ILE A 127 9.33 17.32 -5.51
N ALA A 128 10.34 18.07 -5.92
CA ALA A 128 11.65 17.53 -6.27
C ALA A 128 12.17 16.58 -5.19
N LEU A 129 12.05 16.94 -3.90
CA LEU A 129 12.49 16.08 -2.80
C LEU A 129 11.67 14.77 -2.69
N PRO A 130 10.33 14.77 -2.51
CA PRO A 130 9.53 13.54 -2.52
C PRO A 130 9.71 12.70 -3.79
N PHE A 131 9.90 13.33 -4.95
CA PHE A 131 10.08 12.65 -6.22
C PHE A 131 11.43 11.92 -6.32
N LEU A 132 12.52 12.52 -5.82
CA LEU A 132 13.82 11.85 -5.76
C LEU A 132 13.78 10.61 -4.85
N ILE A 133 13.09 10.71 -3.71
CA ILE A 133 12.91 9.58 -2.80
C ILE A 133 12.03 8.50 -3.46
N PHE A 134 10.99 8.89 -4.20
CA PHE A 134 10.16 7.96 -4.97
C PHE A 134 10.94 7.21 -6.06
N LEU A 135 11.87 7.85 -6.75
CA LEU A 135 12.76 7.15 -7.69
C LEU A 135 13.68 6.16 -6.98
N ALA A 136 14.19 6.52 -5.79
CA ALA A 136 14.97 5.60 -4.97
C ALA A 136 14.11 4.42 -4.49
N ASP A 137 12.85 4.66 -4.13
CA ASP A 137 11.87 3.64 -3.73
C ASP A 137 11.68 2.59 -4.82
N ILE A 138 11.40 3.02 -6.06
CA ILE A 138 11.29 2.12 -7.22
C ILE A 138 12.58 1.30 -7.39
N GLY A 139 13.75 1.95 -7.32
CA GLY A 139 15.04 1.27 -7.47
C GLY A 139 15.26 0.19 -6.41
N THR A 140 14.97 0.50 -5.14
CA THR A 140 15.09 -0.46 -4.03
C THR A 140 14.05 -1.58 -4.11
N GLY A 141 12.84 -1.30 -4.59
CA GLY A 141 11.80 -2.31 -4.82
C GLY A 141 12.20 -3.32 -5.90
N VAL A 142 12.68 -2.83 -7.05
CA VAL A 142 13.18 -3.72 -8.13
C VAL A 142 14.36 -4.56 -7.63
N ALA A 143 15.29 -3.96 -6.88
CA ALA A 143 16.39 -4.68 -6.26
C ALA A 143 15.91 -5.73 -5.24
N ALA A 144 14.80 -5.49 -4.54
CA ALA A 144 14.23 -6.43 -3.60
C ALA A 144 13.71 -7.69 -4.30
N VAL A 145 13.00 -7.55 -5.44
CA VAL A 145 12.49 -8.70 -6.23
C VAL A 145 13.63 -9.46 -6.88
N GLN A 146 14.60 -8.76 -7.47
CA GLN A 146 15.79 -9.38 -8.05
C GLN A 146 16.64 -10.10 -7.00
N GLY A 147 16.73 -9.51 -5.80
CA GLY A 147 17.34 -10.16 -4.65
C GLY A 147 16.61 -11.47 -4.33
N LEU A 148 15.28 -11.42 -4.26
CA LEU A 148 14.42 -12.56 -3.93
C LEU A 148 14.49 -13.70 -4.97
N SER A 149 14.58 -13.37 -6.26
CA SER A 149 14.70 -14.37 -7.33
C SER A 149 16.07 -15.06 -7.36
N GLY A 150 17.09 -14.48 -6.72
CA GLY A 150 18.44 -15.04 -6.60
C GLY A 150 18.66 -15.94 -5.38
N LEU A 151 17.69 -16.10 -4.47
CA LEU A 151 17.82 -17.00 -3.31
C LEU A 151 17.72 -18.47 -3.74
N ALA A 152 18.55 -19.33 -3.14
CA ALA A 152 18.44 -20.77 -3.34
C ALA A 152 17.23 -21.34 -2.57
N LYS A 153 16.75 -22.52 -2.99
CA LYS A 153 15.65 -23.21 -2.30
C LYS A 153 16.04 -23.50 -0.85
N GLY A 154 15.27 -22.97 0.11
CA GLY A 154 15.52 -23.14 1.55
C GLY A 154 16.29 -22.01 2.21
N ASP A 155 16.79 -21.04 1.44
CA ASP A 155 17.35 -19.82 2.00
C ASP A 155 16.25 -18.95 2.63
N SER A 156 16.54 -18.35 3.78
CA SER A 156 15.58 -17.48 4.47
C SER A 156 15.52 -16.10 3.81
N VAL A 157 14.33 -15.48 3.81
CA VAL A 157 14.14 -14.07 3.36
C VAL A 157 14.96 -13.08 4.22
N PHE A 158 15.48 -13.55 5.35
CA PHE A 158 16.23 -12.77 6.33
C PHE A 158 17.75 -12.80 6.13
N ILE A 159 18.23 -13.20 4.94
CA ILE A 159 19.65 -13.03 4.59
C ILE A 159 19.99 -11.53 4.68
N GLN A 160 21.09 -11.18 5.35
CA GLN A 160 21.48 -9.79 5.66
C GLN A 160 21.40 -8.84 4.45
N LYS A 161 21.77 -9.29 3.26
CA LYS A 161 21.69 -8.51 2.02
C LYS A 161 20.22 -8.21 1.65
N GLN A 162 19.36 -9.23 1.65
CA GLN A 162 17.94 -9.08 1.36
C GLN A 162 17.24 -8.25 2.44
N GLU A 163 17.59 -8.47 3.70
CA GLU A 163 17.06 -7.72 4.84
C GLU A 163 17.32 -6.21 4.71
N LYS A 164 18.54 -5.84 4.32
CA LYS A 164 18.91 -4.43 4.14
C LYS A 164 18.17 -3.77 2.98
N ILE A 165 17.98 -4.49 1.87
CA ILE A 165 17.25 -3.98 0.70
C ILE A 165 15.78 -3.77 1.05
N THR A 166 15.13 -4.76 1.65
CA THR A 166 13.73 -4.72 2.08
C THR A 166 13.49 -3.60 3.10
N LYS A 167 14.37 -3.42 4.10
CA LYS A 167 14.28 -2.30 5.05
C LYS A 167 14.42 -0.94 4.37
N SER A 168 15.31 -0.83 3.38
CA SER A 168 15.51 0.42 2.64
C SER A 168 14.26 0.78 1.84
N PHE A 169 13.64 -0.21 1.18
CA PHE A 169 12.37 -0.05 0.47
C PHE A 169 11.25 0.43 1.40
N PHE A 170 11.01 -0.25 2.53
CA PHE A 170 9.98 0.19 3.47
C PHE A 170 10.25 1.59 4.03
N SER A 171 11.52 1.93 4.29
CA SER A 171 11.89 3.27 4.77
C SER A 171 11.68 4.36 3.72
N SER A 172 11.92 4.09 2.44
CA SER A 172 11.69 5.07 1.36
C SER A 172 10.21 5.32 1.14
N THR A 173 9.39 4.27 1.09
CA THR A 173 7.93 4.37 0.97
C THR A 173 7.36 5.21 2.11
N VAL A 174 7.83 4.97 3.35
CA VAL A 174 7.46 5.76 4.54
C VAL A 174 7.84 7.23 4.38
N ALA A 175 9.07 7.50 3.92
CA ALA A 175 9.55 8.86 3.74
C ALA A 175 8.74 9.62 2.68
N VAL A 176 8.43 8.99 1.54
CA VAL A 176 7.60 9.60 0.48
C VAL A 176 6.21 9.92 1.02
N ASN A 177 5.53 8.94 1.62
CA ASN A 177 4.17 9.11 2.14
C ASN A 177 4.12 10.13 3.29
N GLY A 178 5.12 10.13 4.15
CA GLY A 178 5.27 11.08 5.25
C GLY A 178 5.47 12.51 4.78
N LEU A 179 6.46 12.72 3.91
CA LEU A 179 6.76 14.05 3.37
C LEU A 179 5.59 14.60 2.58
N CYS A 180 4.97 13.81 1.72
CA CYS A 180 3.77 14.23 0.97
C CYS A 180 2.62 14.60 1.93
N SER A 181 2.35 13.77 2.94
CA SER A 181 1.29 14.04 3.93
C SER A 181 1.55 15.33 4.72
N LEU A 182 2.79 15.54 5.18
CA LEU A 182 3.20 16.76 5.89
C LEU A 182 3.11 18.01 5.00
N LEU A 183 3.55 17.91 3.74
CA LEU A 183 3.45 19.01 2.77
C LEU A 183 1.99 19.38 2.46
N ILE A 184 1.12 18.38 2.36
CA ILE A 184 -0.33 18.59 2.19
C ILE A 184 -0.92 19.27 3.43
N ALA A 185 -0.62 18.76 4.63
CA ALA A 185 -1.09 19.32 5.89
C ALA A 185 -0.65 20.78 6.08
N TYR A 186 0.63 21.06 5.84
CA TYR A 186 1.21 22.40 5.93
C TYR A 186 0.54 23.37 4.95
N ARG A 187 0.36 22.95 3.69
CA ARG A 187 -0.28 23.79 2.67
C ARG A 187 -1.71 24.13 3.01
N VAL A 188 -2.46 23.19 3.58
CA VAL A 188 -3.82 23.44 4.06
C VAL A 188 -3.82 24.39 5.23
N TRP A 189 -2.96 24.19 6.23
CA TRP A 189 -2.84 25.08 7.39
C TRP A 189 -2.53 26.53 6.97
N VAL A 190 -1.58 26.73 6.06
CA VAL A 190 -1.25 28.07 5.53
C VAL A 190 -2.40 28.69 4.72
N ARG A 191 -3.21 27.88 4.03
CA ARG A 191 -4.35 28.35 3.22
C ARG A 191 -5.65 28.55 4.00
N GLN A 192 -5.73 28.15 5.27
CA GLN A 192 -6.90 28.39 6.14
C GLN A 192 -7.08 29.86 6.56
N ASN A 193 -6.37 30.81 5.95
CA ASN A 193 -6.57 32.24 6.20
C ASN A 193 -8.01 32.66 5.82
N PRO A 194 -8.78 33.34 6.69
CA PRO A 194 -10.25 33.41 6.66
C PRO A 194 -10.88 34.25 5.52
N VAL A 195 -10.12 34.63 4.49
CA VAL A 195 -10.53 35.65 3.51
C VAL A 195 -10.83 35.07 2.11
N ARG A 196 -10.57 33.79 1.85
CA ARG A 196 -10.75 33.20 0.50
C ARG A 196 -11.67 31.98 0.49
N ASP A 197 -12.92 32.23 0.09
CA ASP A 197 -13.87 31.27 -0.48
C ASP A 197 -14.11 30.01 0.39
N SER A 198 -14.85 30.20 1.48
CA SER A 198 -15.04 29.24 2.57
C SER A 198 -15.49 27.85 2.14
N ARG A 199 -16.18 27.69 1.00
CA ARG A 199 -16.61 26.36 0.50
C ARG A 199 -15.47 25.52 -0.07
N LYS A 200 -14.53 26.12 -0.81
CA LYS A 200 -13.37 25.41 -1.37
C LYS A 200 -12.31 25.13 -0.31
N ALA A 201 -12.10 26.08 0.61
CA ALA A 201 -11.19 25.90 1.73
C ALA A 201 -11.62 24.74 2.65
N PHE A 202 -12.92 24.61 2.92
CA PHE A 202 -13.46 23.55 3.79
C PHE A 202 -13.38 22.15 3.17
N GLY A 203 -13.58 22.04 1.84
CA GLY A 203 -13.39 20.78 1.11
C GLY A 203 -11.93 20.31 1.13
N LEU A 204 -11.00 21.23 0.83
CA LEU A 204 -9.57 20.94 0.80
C LEU A 204 -9.03 20.56 2.20
N SER A 205 -9.52 21.20 3.26
CA SER A 205 -9.12 20.87 4.63
C SER A 205 -9.60 19.50 5.07
N ARG A 206 -10.80 19.09 4.64
CA ARG A 206 -11.35 17.78 4.99
C ARG A 206 -10.63 16.64 4.28
N GLU A 207 -10.34 16.80 2.99
CA GLU A 207 -9.56 15.81 2.23
C GLU A 207 -8.14 15.66 2.80
N ALA A 208 -7.48 16.77 3.13
CA ALA A 208 -6.16 16.74 3.75
C ALA A 208 -6.15 16.09 5.14
N ALA A 209 -7.16 16.37 5.97
CA ALA A 209 -7.28 15.75 7.29
C ALA A 209 -7.41 14.22 7.18
N ILE A 210 -8.19 13.73 6.22
CA ILE A 210 -8.35 12.28 5.97
C ILE A 210 -7.03 11.65 5.52
N LEU A 211 -6.27 12.33 4.66
CA LEU A 211 -4.96 11.86 4.22
C LEU A 211 -3.97 11.77 5.39
N VAL A 212 -3.92 12.80 6.23
CA VAL A 212 -3.03 12.83 7.41
C VAL A 212 -3.43 11.78 8.45
N GLU A 213 -4.73 11.64 8.74
CA GLU A 213 -5.25 10.63 9.67
C GLU A 213 -4.92 9.21 9.19
N SER A 214 -5.09 8.95 7.89
CA SER A 214 -4.79 7.65 7.29
C SER A 214 -3.28 7.38 7.23
N ALA A 215 -2.47 8.42 6.98
CA ALA A 215 -1.02 8.33 7.01
C ALA A 215 -0.50 7.98 8.41
N ALA A 216 -1.08 8.56 9.47
CA ALA A 216 -0.72 8.22 10.84
C ALA A 216 -0.96 6.72 11.15
N LEU A 217 -2.10 6.17 10.71
CA LEU A 217 -2.39 4.74 10.86
C LEU A 217 -1.40 3.87 10.06
N TYR A 218 -1.04 4.29 8.85
CA TYR A 218 -0.02 3.65 8.03
C TYR A 218 1.36 3.64 8.71
N PHE A 219 1.78 4.76 9.33
CA PHE A 219 3.03 4.82 10.09
C PHE A 219 3.05 3.84 11.27
N VAL A 220 1.97 3.76 12.05
CA VAL A 220 1.88 2.86 13.20
C VAL A 220 2.01 1.40 12.76
N THR A 221 1.31 1.02 11.68
CA THR A 221 1.38 -0.35 11.16
C THR A 221 2.76 -0.70 10.60
N LEU A 222 3.45 0.24 9.97
CA LEU A 222 4.83 0.05 9.50
C LEU A 222 5.86 -0.04 10.63
N ILE A 223 5.70 0.72 11.72
CA ILE A 223 6.55 0.55 12.90
C ILE A 223 6.38 -0.87 13.46
N CYS A 224 5.16 -1.38 13.51
CA CYS A 224 4.88 -2.76 13.90
C CYS A 224 5.49 -3.77 12.92
N LEU A 225 5.42 -3.52 11.61
CA LEU A 225 6.06 -4.33 10.57
C LEU A 225 7.58 -4.40 10.76
N ILE A 226 8.26 -3.26 10.90
CA ILE A 226 9.72 -3.21 11.08
C ILE A 226 10.12 -3.86 12.42
N SER A 227 9.32 -3.68 13.47
CA SER A 227 9.54 -4.31 14.77
C SER A 227 9.39 -5.83 14.72
N THR A 228 8.41 -6.35 14.00
CA THR A 228 8.24 -7.80 13.81
C THR A 228 9.28 -8.39 12.86
N TYR A 229 9.70 -7.62 11.86
CA TYR A 229 10.75 -8.00 10.92
C TYR A 229 12.13 -8.11 11.58
N THR A 230 12.51 -7.14 12.43
CA THR A 230 13.76 -7.20 13.21
C THR A 230 13.80 -8.34 14.22
N ARG A 231 12.63 -8.85 14.62
CA ARG A 231 12.49 -10.04 15.47
C ARG A 231 12.47 -11.36 14.68
N GLN A 232 12.65 -11.31 13.35
CA GLN A 232 12.58 -12.45 12.43
C GLN A 232 11.35 -13.34 12.69
N SER A 233 10.23 -12.71 13.01
CA SER A 233 8.99 -13.42 13.32
C SER A 233 8.13 -13.56 12.06
N ASN A 234 7.49 -14.72 11.88
CA ASN A 234 6.52 -14.97 10.80
C ASN A 234 5.31 -14.01 10.86
N VAL A 235 5.11 -13.32 11.98
CA VAL A 235 4.09 -12.26 12.14
C VAL A 235 4.31 -11.08 11.18
N PHE A 236 5.53 -10.92 10.66
CA PHE A 236 5.82 -9.95 9.60
C PHE A 236 4.86 -10.08 8.40
N ASN A 237 4.50 -11.30 7.97
CA ASN A 237 3.59 -11.51 6.84
C ASN A 237 2.20 -10.91 7.10
N VAL A 238 1.70 -11.08 8.33
CA VAL A 238 0.42 -10.50 8.75
C VAL A 238 0.46 -8.98 8.68
N PHE A 239 1.54 -8.36 9.18
CA PHE A 239 1.69 -6.92 9.11
C PHE A 239 1.91 -6.42 7.68
N LEU A 240 2.53 -7.20 6.79
CA LEU A 240 2.75 -6.84 5.40
C LEU A 240 1.40 -6.65 4.70
N ASP A 241 0.49 -7.61 4.84
CA ASP A 241 -0.83 -7.55 4.21
C ASP A 241 -1.71 -6.46 4.86
N VAL A 242 -1.55 -6.20 6.16
CA VAL A 242 -2.22 -5.06 6.84
C VAL A 242 -1.68 -3.71 6.36
N VAL A 243 -0.38 -3.59 6.09
CA VAL A 243 0.24 -2.37 5.54
C VAL A 243 -0.28 -2.10 4.13
N SER A 244 -0.42 -3.15 3.31
CA SER A 244 -1.13 -3.05 2.02
C SER A 244 -2.49 -2.41 2.23
N PHE A 245 -3.35 -3.00 3.08
CA PHE A 245 -4.69 -2.47 3.39
C PHE A 245 -4.68 -0.98 3.80
N MET A 246 -3.80 -0.62 4.73
CA MET A 246 -3.72 0.73 5.29
C MET A 246 -3.37 1.77 4.22
N GLN A 247 -2.58 1.41 3.21
CA GLN A 247 -2.25 2.28 2.08
C GLN A 247 -3.49 2.62 1.22
N PHE A 248 -4.52 1.76 1.20
CA PHE A 248 -5.76 1.98 0.44
C PHE A 248 -6.80 2.86 1.13
N LEU A 249 -6.82 2.85 2.47
CA LEU A 249 -7.81 3.58 3.28
C LEU A 249 -7.96 5.08 2.93
N PRO A 250 -6.88 5.86 2.70
CA PRO A 250 -6.99 7.28 2.38
C PRO A 250 -7.73 7.52 1.06
N ILE A 251 -7.57 6.64 0.06
CA ILE A 251 -8.20 6.75 -1.25
C ILE A 251 -9.72 6.58 -1.13
N GLY A 252 -10.17 5.53 -0.45
CA GLY A 252 -11.59 5.26 -0.27
C GLY A 252 -12.30 6.36 0.53
N ARG A 253 -11.67 6.86 1.62
CA ARG A 253 -12.27 7.93 2.45
C ARG A 253 -12.28 9.29 1.74
N SER A 254 -11.23 9.60 0.97
CA SER A 254 -11.17 10.83 0.16
C SER A 254 -12.32 10.92 -0.84
N MET A 255 -12.73 9.81 -1.45
CA MET A 255 -13.73 9.85 -2.52
C MET A 255 -15.17 9.90 -2.04
N VAL A 256 -15.46 9.33 -0.87
CA VAL A 256 -16.79 9.44 -0.25
C VAL A 256 -17.06 10.86 0.27
N THR A 257 -16.00 11.62 0.57
CA THR A 257 -16.10 12.91 1.26
C THR A 257 -16.00 14.15 0.36
N GLY A 258 -15.56 13.99 -0.90
CA GLY A 258 -15.43 15.05 -1.92
C GLY A 258 -16.70 15.29 -2.74
#